data_AF-A0A526P1M5-F1
#
_entry.id   AF-A0A526P1M5-F1
#
_cell.length_a   1.000
_cell.length_b   1.000
_cell.length_c   1.000
_cell.angle_alpha   90.00
_cell.angle_beta   90.00
_cell.angle_gamma   90.00
#
_symmetry.space_group_name_H-M   'P 1'
#
loop_
_entity.id
_entity.type
_entity.pdbx_description
1 polymer ?
#
loop_
_entity_poly.entity_id
_entity_poly.type
_entity_poly.pdbx_seq_one_letter_code
_entity_poly.pdbx_strand_id
1 'polypeptide(L)' 'TAPKSWTERAFPKLLHYGHPPKGCHFAAWEQPKYFTDDVRASFKTLRTA' A
#
# COMPACT_ATOMS: atom_id res chain seq x y z
N THR A 1 -1.74 8.09 -6.68
CA THR A 1 -0.61 7.20 -6.36
C THR A 1 0.46 7.30 -7.43
N ALA A 2 1.74 7.23 -7.07
CA ALA A 2 2.81 7.18 -8.07
C ALA A 2 2.65 5.95 -8.99
N PRO A 3 3.05 6.02 -10.28
CA PRO A 3 2.95 4.87 -11.18
C PRO A 3 3.74 3.67 -10.68
N LYS A 4 3.21 2.45 -10.87
CA LYS A 4 3.85 1.20 -10.42
C LYS A 4 5.28 1.06 -10.96
N SER A 5 5.50 1.39 -12.23
CA SER A 5 6.82 1.33 -12.86
C SER A 5 7.85 2.28 -12.24
N TRP A 6 7.42 3.35 -11.57
CA TRP A 6 8.32 4.23 -10.82
C TRP A 6 8.65 3.63 -9.47
N THR A 7 7.65 3.08 -8.78
CA THR A 7 7.82 2.42 -7.49
C THR A 7 8.70 1.17 -7.60
N GLU A 8 8.53 0.34 -8.63
CA GLU A 8 9.36 -0.84 -8.88
C GLU A 8 10.83 -0.49 -9.15
N ARG A 9 11.09 0.62 -9.85
CA ARG A 9 12.46 1.11 -10.07
C ARG A 9 13.10 1.65 -8.79
N ALA A 10 12.33 2.32 -7.95
CA ALA A 10 12.83 2.90 -6.70
C ALA A 10 13.01 1.86 -5.58
N PHE A 11 12.18 0.81 -5.57
CA PHE A 11 12.18 -0.23 -4.55
C PHE A 11 12.34 -1.61 -5.18
N PRO A 12 13.58 -2.12 -5.35
CA PRO A 12 13.86 -3.39 -6.03
C PRO A 12 13.21 -4.63 -5.40
N LYS A 13 12.82 -4.55 -4.12
CA LYS A 13 12.09 -5.61 -3.39
C LYS A 13 10.69 -5.13 -3.00
N LEU A 14 9.96 -4.51 -3.92
CA LEU A 14 8.60 -4.04 -3.67
C LEU A 14 7.68 -5.23 -3.32
N LEU A 15 7.25 -5.30 -2.06
CA LEU A 15 6.46 -6.42 -1.54
C LEU A 15 4.97 -6.30 -1.85
N HIS A 16 4.45 -5.08 -1.82
CA HIS A 16 3.03 -4.79 -2.01
C HIS A 16 2.87 -3.44 -2.71
N TYR A 17 1.89 -3.36 -3.62
CA TYR A 17 1.52 -2.13 -4.31
C TYR A 17 -0.01 -2.04 -4.34
N GLY A 18 -0.57 -1.18 -3.51
CA GLY A 18 -2.02 -0.92 -3.41
C GLY A 18 -2.44 0.25 -4.28
N HIS A 19 -3.64 0.16 -4.89
CA HIS A 19 -4.28 1.28 -5.57
C HIS A 19 -5.64 1.57 -4.92
N PRO A 20 -5.75 2.61 -4.07
CA PRO A 20 -7.00 2.94 -3.42
C PRO A 20 -8.05 3.39 -4.44
N PRO A 21 -9.31 2.97 -4.32
CA PRO A 21 -10.40 3.38 -5.21
C PRO A 21 -10.80 4.86 -5.01
N LYS A 22 -10.51 5.43 -3.83
CA LYS A 22 -10.81 6.81 -3.45
C LYS A 22 -9.86 7.27 -2.33
N GLY A 23 -9.64 8.58 -2.22
CA GLY A 23 -8.88 9.21 -1.14
C GLY A 23 -7.55 9.77 -1.63
N CYS A 24 -7.02 10.77 -0.90
CA CYS A 24 -5.81 11.49 -1.27
C CYS A 24 -4.78 11.44 -0.14
N HIS A 25 -4.20 12.59 0.20
CA HIS A 25 -3.02 12.76 1.04
C HIS A 25 -3.20 12.19 2.45
N PHE A 26 -4.42 12.19 2.99
CA PHE A 26 -4.70 11.76 4.35
C PHE A 26 -5.42 10.42 4.40
N ALA A 27 -4.87 9.39 3.75
CA ALA A 27 -5.49 8.06 3.60
C ALA A 27 -6.01 7.45 4.92
N ALA A 28 -5.26 7.60 6.01
CA ALA A 28 -5.66 7.09 7.33
C ALA A 28 -6.91 7.79 7.90
N TRP A 29 -7.15 9.06 7.53
CA TRP A 29 -8.30 9.84 7.97
C TRP A 29 -9.48 9.73 7.00
N GLU A 30 -9.20 9.80 5.69
CA GLU A 30 -10.21 9.81 4.64
C GLU A 30 -10.85 8.43 4.41
N GLN A 31 -10.06 7.35 4.53
CA GLN A 31 -10.49 5.98 4.26
C GLN A 31 -9.87 5.00 5.28
N PRO A 32 -10.18 5.13 6.58
CA PRO A 32 -9.52 4.38 7.65
C PRO A 32 -9.62 2.87 7.46
N LYS A 33 -10.78 2.35 7.07
CA LYS A 33 -10.95 0.92 6.83
C LYS A 33 -10.03 0.42 5.72
N TYR A 34 -10.08 1.05 4.54
CA TYR A 34 -9.24 0.69 3.41
C TYR A 34 -7.76 0.76 3.77
N PHE A 35 -7.34 1.86 4.42
CA PHE A 35 -5.96 2.03 4.87
C PHE A 35 -5.52 0.89 5.80
N THR A 36 -6.31 0.54 6.80
CA THR A 36 -5.95 -0.57 7.71
C THR A 36 -5.90 -1.92 7.01
N ASP A 37 -6.77 -2.18 6.04
CA ASP A 37 -6.80 -3.42 5.29
C ASP A 37 -5.58 -3.53 4.35
N ASP A 38 -5.18 -2.43 3.71
CA ASP A 38 -4.01 -2.35 2.83
C ASP A 38 -2.69 -2.54 3.62
N VAL A 39 -2.59 -1.95 4.81
CA VAL A 39 -1.47 -2.18 5.74
C VAL A 39 -1.41 -3.65 6.15
N ARG A 40 -2.55 -4.26 6.55
CA ARG A 40 -2.58 -5.69 6.92
C ARG A 40 -2.16 -6.58 5.75
N ALA A 41 -2.62 -6.29 4.53
CA ALA A 41 -2.23 -7.02 3.33
C ALA A 41 -0.71 -6.93 3.08
N SER A 42 -0.15 -5.72 3.21
CA SER A 42 1.28 -5.45 2.99
C SER A 42 2.19 -6.29 3.88
N PHE A 43 1.84 -6.47 5.16
CA PHE A 43 2.67 -7.19 6.12
C PHE A 43 2.30 -8.67 6.27
N LYS A 44 1.21 -9.15 5.65
CA LYS A 44 0.70 -10.51 5.84
C LYS A 44 1.78 -11.58 5.58
N THR A 45 2.53 -11.44 4.50
CA THR A 45 3.58 -12.40 4.10
C THR A 45 4.77 -12.42 5.06
N LEU A 46 5.06 -11.29 5.73
CA LEU A 46 6.17 -11.14 6.66
C LEU A 46 5.87 -11.68 8.07
N ARG A 47 4.59 -11.91 8.40
CA ARG A 47 4.16 -12.39 9.73
C ARG A 47 4.21 -13.90 9.90
N THR A 48 4.48 -14.63 8.82
CA THR A 48 4.57 -16.10 8.79
C THR A 48 6.00 -16.61 8.98
N ALA A 49 6.93 -15.73 9.37
CA ALA A 49 8.29 -16.08 9.78
C ALA A 49 8.33 -16.61 11.22
#